data_AF-A0A1V2GAZ8-F1
#
_entry.id   AF-A0A1V2GAZ8-F1
#
_cell.length_a   1.000
_cell.length_b   1.000
_cell.length_c   1.000
_cell.angle_alpha   90.00
_cell.angle_beta   90.00
_cell.angle_gamma   90.00
#
_symmetry.space_group_name_H-M   'P 1'
#
loop_
_entity.id
_entity.type
_entity.pdbx_description
1 polymer ?
#
loop_
_entity_poly.entity_id
_entity_poly.type
_entity_poly.pdbx_seq_one_letter_code
_entity_poly.pdbx_strand_id
1 'polypeptide(L)' 'MLLAGAIFVLTIVLVIWQPKGLGIGWSATLGAVLALVTGVVHPGDIPVVWNIVWNATAAFIAVIIIS' A
#
# COMPACT_ATOMS: atom_id res chain seq x y z
N MET A 1 4.36 1.00 18.00
CA MET A 1 4.26 -0.28 17.24
C MET A 1 2.84 -0.83 17.19
N LEU A 2 2.07 -0.82 18.29
CA LEU A 2 0.69 -1.32 18.31
C LEU A 2 -0.22 -0.64 17.27
N LEU A 3 -0.16 0.70 17.18
CA LEU A 3 -0.94 1.48 16.20
C LEU A 3 -0.57 1.13 14.75
N ALA A 4 0.72 1.00 14.46
CA ALA A 4 1.20 0.59 13.14
C ALA A 4 0.69 -0.81 12.76
N GLY A 5 0.77 -1.76 13.70
CA GLY A 5 0.22 -3.10 13.51
C GLY A 5 -1.29 -3.09 13.27
N ALA A 6 -2.05 -2.25 13.99
CA ALA A 6 -3.49 -2.12 13.80
C ALA A 6 -3.83 -1.57 12.41
N ILE A 7 -3.14 -0.51 11.95
CA ILE A 7 -3.33 0.05 10.61
C ILE A 7 -2.98 -0.97 9.53
N PHE A 8 -1.90 -1.74 9.72
CA PHE A 8 -1.51 -2.80 8.80
C PHE A 8 -2.59 -3.88 8.68
N VAL A 9 -3.05 -4.44 9.81
CA VAL A 9 -4.09 -5.47 9.81
C VAL A 9 -5.37 -4.95 9.19
N LEU A 10 -5.80 -3.73 9.54
CA LEU A 10 -6.97 -3.09 8.93
C LEU A 10 -6.83 -2.99 7.41
N THR A 11 -5.68 -2.52 6.92
CA THR A 11 -5.43 -2.32 5.49
C THR A 11 -5.46 -3.66 4.75
N ILE A 12 -4.82 -4.69 5.29
CA ILE A 12 -4.82 -6.04 4.71
C ILE A 12 -6.23 -6.63 4.66
N VAL A 13 -7.00 -6.49 5.75
CA VAL A 13 -8.41 -6.94 5.78
C VAL A 13 -9.22 -6.24 4.69
N LEU A 14 -9.09 -4.92 4.54
CA LEU A 14 -9.82 -4.17 3.50
C LEU A 14 -9.39 -4.54 2.08
N VAL A 15 -8.10 -4.81 1.87
CA VAL A 15 -7.55 -5.19 0.56
C VAL A 15 -7.99 -6.60 0.15
N ILE A 16 -8.04 -7.53 1.10
CA ILE A 16 -8.49 -8.91 0.84
C ILE A 16 -10.00 -8.99 0.73
N TRP A 17 -10.74 -8.31 1.62
CA TRP A 17 -12.19 -8.42 1.69
C TRP A 17 -12.92 -7.59 0.61
N GLN A 18 -12.27 -6.57 0.03
CA GLN A 18 -12.82 -5.71 -1.05
C GLN A 18 -14.32 -5.38 -0.88
N PRO A 19 -14.71 -4.79 0.26
CA PRO A 19 -16.12 -4.60 0.59
C PRO A 19 -16.81 -3.76 -0.47
N LYS A 20 -17.95 -4.24 -0.99
CA LYS A 20 -18.74 -3.56 -2.05
C LYS A 20 -17.98 -3.34 -3.37
N GLY A 21 -17.01 -4.21 -3.68
CA GLY A 21 -16.22 -4.10 -4.91
C GLY A 21 -15.27 -2.90 -4.90
N LEU A 22 -14.88 -2.42 -3.71
CA LEU A 22 -13.84 -1.39 -3.60
C LEU A 22 -12.56 -1.93 -4.25
N GLY A 23 -12.06 -1.23 -5.27
CA GLY A 23 -10.81 -1.60 -5.92
C GLY A 23 -9.66 -1.61 -4.93
N ILE A 24 -8.71 -2.52 -5.12
CA ILE A 24 -7.55 -2.74 -4.24
C ILE A 24 -6.80 -1.41 -3.95
N GLY A 25 -6.67 -0.57 -4.98
CA GLY A 25 -6.01 0.73 -4.87
C GLY A 25 -6.69 1.69 -3.88
N TRP A 26 -8.02 1.69 -3.80
CA TRP A 26 -8.76 2.56 -2.86
C TRP A 26 -8.53 2.13 -1.41
N SER A 27 -8.65 0.82 -1.12
CA SER A 27 -8.37 0.27 0.21
C SER A 27 -6.93 0.53 0.63
N ALA A 28 -5.96 0.35 -0.27
CA ALA A 28 -4.55 0.61 0.00
C ALA A 28 -4.25 2.10 0.23
N THR A 29 -4.87 2.98 -0.55
CA THR A 29 -4.71 4.44 -0.41
C THR A 29 -5.26 4.92 0.93
N LEU A 30 -6.41 4.40 1.36
CA LEU A 30 -6.98 4.72 2.67
C LEU A 30 -6.06 4.31 3.82
N GLY A 31 -5.46 3.12 3.75
CA GLY A 31 -4.45 2.68 4.72
C GLY A 31 -3.22 3.58 4.76
N ALA A 32 -2.70 3.99 3.59
CA ALA A 32 -1.56 4.89 3.49
C ALA A 32 -1.86 6.28 4.05
N VAL A 33 -3.03 6.84 3.75
CA VAL A 33 -3.47 8.14 4.30
C VAL A 33 -3.61 8.06 5.82
N LEU A 34 -4.22 7.00 6.35
CA LEU A 34 -4.32 6.78 7.79
C LEU A 34 -2.94 6.70 8.45
N ALA A 35 -1.98 6.00 7.84
CA ALA A 35 -0.62 5.90 8.34
C ALA A 35 0.11 7.26 8.37
N LEU A 36 -0.11 8.10 7.36
CA LEU A 36 0.45 9.47 7.31
C LEU A 36 -0.19 10.39 8.34
N VAL A 37 -1.53 10.40 8.44
CA VAL A 37 -2.26 11.28 9.37
C VAL A 37 -1.98 10.92 10.83
N THR A 38 -1.80 9.64 11.12
CA THR A 38 -1.45 9.16 12.47
C THR A 38 0.03 9.33 12.82
N GLY A 39 0.87 9.79 11.88
CA GLY A 39 2.32 9.96 12.08
C GLY A 39 3.09 8.65 12.21
N VAL A 40 2.46 7.51 11.88
CA VAL A 40 3.14 6.20 11.84
C VAL A 40 4.14 6.13 10.68
N VAL A 41 3.81 6.81 9.58
CA VAL A 41 4.66 6.98 8.40
C VAL A 41 4.87 8.48 8.17
N HIS A 42 6.09 8.86 7.84
CA HIS A 42 6.47 10.22 7.50
C HIS A 42 6.62 10.37 5.99
N PRO A 43 6.46 11.58 5.43
CA PRO A 43 6.71 11.81 4.00
C PRO A 43 8.11 11.40 3.54
N GLY A 44 9.11 11.45 4.44
CA GLY A 44 10.47 10.99 4.17
C GLY A 44 10.60 9.47 3.98
N ASP A 45 9.63 8.68 4.44
CA ASP A 45 9.60 7.22 4.24
C ASP A 45 9.13 6.85 2.82
N ILE A 46 8.39 7.74 2.14
CA ILE A 46 7.80 7.46 0.83
C ILE A 46 8.89 7.19 -0.23
N PRO A 47 9.94 8.02 -0.39
CA PRO A 47 11.01 7.73 -1.35
C PRO A 47 11.74 6.43 -1.04
N VAL A 48 11.91 6.09 0.24
CA VAL A 48 12.56 4.83 0.65
C VAL A 48 11.74 3.64 0.18
N VAL A 49 10.44 3.63 0.46
CA VAL A 49 9.54 2.57 0.00
C VAL A 49 9.49 2.52 -1.52
N TRP A 50 9.40 3.66 -2.20
CA TRP A 50 9.35 3.72 -3.67
C TRP A 50 10.55 3.04 -4.33
N ASN A 51 11.76 3.27 -3.80
CA ASN A 51 12.98 2.62 -4.28
C ASN A 51 12.96 1.10 -4.09
N ILE A 52 12.24 0.59 -3.08
CA ILE A 52 12.13 -0.85 -2.82
C ILE A 52 11.12 -1.51 -3.78
N VAL A 53 9.98 -0.86 -4.06
CA VAL A 53 8.93 -1.44 -4.92
C VAL A 53 9.17 -1.29 -6.42
N TRP A 54 9.99 -0.32 -6.86
CA TRP A 54 10.16 -0.01 -8.29
C TRP A 54 10.59 -1.20 -9.14
N ASN A 55 11.49 -2.05 -8.63
CA ASN A 55 11.96 -3.25 -9.34
C ASN A 55 10.82 -4.22 -9.64
N ALA A 56 9.94 -4.47 -8.66
CA ALA A 56 8.79 -5.37 -8.81
C ALA A 56 7.76 -4.78 -9.79
N THR A 57 7.51 -3.47 -9.72
CA THR A 57 6.60 -2.79 -10.66
C THR A 57 7.14 -2.83 -12.09
N ALA A 58 8.43 -2.55 -12.30
CA ALA A 58 9.06 -2.61 -13.61
C ALA A 58 9.04 -4.04 -14.20
N ALA A 59 9.29 -5.05 -13.37
CA ALA A 59 9.19 -6.45 -13.79
C ALA A 59 7.75 -6.80 -14.23
N PHE A 60 6.74 -6.40 -13.45
CA PHE A 60 5.33 -6.61 -13.81
C PHE A 60 4.96 -5.94 -15.15
N ILE A 61 5.40 -4.69 -15.36
CA ILE A 61 5.19 -3.97 -16.62
C ILE A 61 5.90 -4.68 -17.78
N ALA A 62 7.15 -5.12 -17.60
CA ALA A 62 7.89 -5.83 -18.63
C ALA A 62 7.18 -7.12 -19.05
N VAL A 63 6.65 -7.89 -18.08
CA VAL A 63 5.85 -9.10 -18.35
C VAL A 63 4.59 -8.79 -19.16
N ILE A 64 3.88 -7.71 -18.83
CA ILE A 64 2.70 -7.26 -19.61
C ILE A 64 3.07 -6.94 -21.06
N ILE A 65 4.22 -6.33 -21.30
CA ILE A 65 4.64 -5.92 -22.66
C ILE A 65 4.98 -7.12 -23.54
N ILE A 66 5.55 -8.18 -22.97
CA ILE A 66 6.03 -9.35 -23.72
C ILE A 66 5.00 -10.50 -23.80
N SER A 67 3.87 -10.41 -23.10
CA SER A 67 2.78 -11.41 -23.08
C SER A 67 1.66 -11.01 -24.03
#